data_AF-A0A419A780-F1
#
_entry.id   AF-A0A419A780-F1
#
_cell.length_a   1.000
_cell.length_b   1.000
_cell.length_c   1.000
_cell.angle_alpha   90.00
_cell.angle_beta   90.00
_cell.angle_gamma   90.00
#
_symmetry.space_group_name_H-M   'P 1'
#
loop_
_entity.id
_entity.type
_entity.pdbx_description
1 polymer ?
#
loop_
_entity_poly.entity_id
_entity_poly.type
_entity_poly.pdbx_seq_one_letter_code
_entity_poly.pdbx_strand_id
1 'polypeptide(L)'
;MMDRIMRNLEDAKAAVMCANPSDATVHIEKMVENLEREGLSPAQRERLEPRLAELRELAVAALSGAKQAVDHVQAVLEAARSLQTYDSDGRRHVAPVTDREPRRF
;
A
#
# COMPACT_ATOMS: atom_id res chain seq x y z
N MET A 1 15.04 16.10 24.68
CA MET A 1 14.01 15.07 24.91
C MET A 1 12.99 15.07 23.78
N MET A 2 12.09 16.07 23.74
CA MET A 2 11.01 16.13 22.75
C MET A 2 11.54 16.05 21.31
N ASP A 3 12.69 16.66 21.04
CA ASP A 3 13.33 16.58 19.72
C ASP A 3 13.71 15.16 19.30
N ARG A 4 14.03 14.27 20.24
CA ARG A 4 14.36 12.87 19.95
C ARG A 4 13.11 12.06 19.62
N ILE A 5 12.03 12.27 20.38
CA ILE A 5 10.70 11.68 20.12
C ILE A 5 10.20 12.14 18.75
N MET A 6 10.31 13.44 18.47
CA MET A 6 9.91 14.02 17.18
C MET A 6 10.76 13.49 16.03
N ARG A 7 12.08 13.31 16.21
CA ARG A 7 12.93 12.68 15.19
C ARG A 7 12.48 11.25 14.88
N ASN A 8 12.26 10.42 15.91
CA ASN A 8 11.77 9.05 15.69
C ASN A 8 10.42 9.03 14.95
N LEU A 9 9.54 10.01 15.20
CA LEU A 9 8.26 10.13 14.50
C LEU A 9 8.45 10.47 13.02
N GLU A 10 9.32 11.43 12.69
CA GLU A 10 9.62 11.79 11.30
C GLU A 10 10.34 10.64 10.56
N ASP A 11 11.24 9.93 11.23
CA ASP A 11 11.91 8.74 10.67
C ASP A 11 10.90 7.62 10.40
N ALA A 12 9.96 7.37 11.32
CA ALA A 12 8.89 6.40 11.13
C ALA A 12 8.00 6.79 9.94
N LYS A 13 7.67 8.08 9.81
CA LYS A 13 6.90 8.62 8.69
C LYS A 13 7.62 8.39 7.35
N ALA A 14 8.92 8.69 7.30
CA ALA A 14 9.74 8.45 6.11
C ALA A 14 9.77 6.97 5.72
N ALA A 15 9.93 6.07 6.70
CA ALA A 15 9.93 4.62 6.46
C ALA A 15 8.57 4.12 5.91
N VAL A 16 7.45 4.64 6.41
CA VAL A 16 6.11 4.34 5.88
C VAL A 16 5.98 4.81 4.42
N MET A 17 6.45 6.01 4.10
CA MET A 17 6.44 6.53 2.72
C MET A 17 7.31 5.70 1.77
N CYS A 18 8.41 5.13 2.26
CA CYS A 18 9.29 4.23 1.50
C CYS A 18 8.79 2.78 1.44
N ALA A 19 7.58 2.49 1.92
CA ALA A 19 7.02 1.13 2.02
C ALA A 19 7.93 0.14 2.77
N ASN A 20 8.65 0.62 3.79
CA ASN A 20 9.50 -0.20 4.65
C ASN A 20 8.88 -0.33 6.06
N PRO A 21 8.00 -1.34 6.27
CA PRO A 21 7.29 -1.52 7.54
C PRO A 21 8.23 -1.92 8.69
N SER A 22 9.34 -2.61 8.39
CA SER A 22 10.30 -3.05 9.40
C SER A 22 11.00 -1.85 10.05
N ASP A 23 11.53 -0.94 9.23
CA ASP A 23 12.18 0.27 9.74
C ASP A 23 11.19 1.18 10.48
N ALA A 24 9.98 1.34 9.94
CA ALA A 24 8.92 2.11 10.60
C ALA A 24 8.63 1.58 12.01
N THR A 25 8.55 0.26 12.16
CA THR A 25 8.33 -0.40 13.45
C THR A 25 9.46 -0.12 14.43
N VAL A 26 10.72 -0.23 14.00
CA VAL A 26 11.90 0.06 14.85
C VAL A 26 11.88 1.51 15.36
N HIS A 27 11.52 2.47 14.52
CA HIS A 27 11.45 3.88 14.94
C HIS A 27 10.30 4.14 15.94
N ILE A 28 9.16 3.47 15.76
CA ILE A 28 8.02 3.54 16.69
C ILE A 28 8.38 2.92 18.04
N GLU A 29 9.02 1.74 18.06
CA GLU A 29 9.45 1.07 19.30
C GLU A 29 10.41 1.95 20.09
N LYS A 30 11.45 2.49 19.43
CA LYS A 30 12.37 3.46 20.05
C LYS A 30 11.66 4.68 20.60
N MET A 31 10.61 5.15 19.95
CA MET A 31 9.81 6.27 20.44
C MET A 31 9.06 5.87 21.72
N VAL A 32 8.39 4.72 21.74
CA VAL A 32 7.66 4.20 22.91
C VAL A 32 8.60 4.02 24.10
N GLU A 33 9.76 3.40 23.92
CA GLU A 33 10.75 3.22 24.99
C GLU A 33 11.18 4.56 25.61
N ASN A 34 11.39 5.58 24.77
CA ASN A 34 11.76 6.92 25.27
C ASN A 34 10.59 7.57 26.03
N LEU A 35 9.35 7.36 25.60
CA LEU A 35 8.15 7.86 26.26
C LEU A 35 7.90 7.18 27.62
N GLU A 36 8.11 5.87 27.71
CA GLU A 36 7.98 5.10 28.95
C GLU A 36 9.03 5.47 29.98
N ARG A 37 10.28 5.70 29.54
CA ARG A 37 11.38 6.06 30.45
C ARG A 37 11.26 7.45 31.04
N GLU A 38 10.81 8.41 30.24
CA GLU A 38 10.90 9.83 30.60
C GLU A 38 9.54 10.42 30.99
N GLY A 39 8.43 9.78 30.59
CA GLY A 39 7.08 10.28 30.81
C GLY A 39 6.73 11.46 29.91
N LEU A 40 5.44 11.82 29.87
CA LEU A 40 4.93 12.96 29.10
C LEU A 40 4.21 13.94 30.02
N SER A 41 4.60 15.21 29.96
CA SER A 41 3.78 16.28 30.52
C SER A 41 2.53 16.52 29.64
N PRO A 42 1.45 17.10 30.20
CA PRO A 42 0.23 17.41 29.44
C PRO A 42 0.50 18.27 28.19
N ALA A 43 1.35 19.30 28.30
CA ALA A 43 1.71 20.16 27.18
C ALA A 43 2.50 19.43 26.08
N GLN A 44 3.30 18.42 26.42
CA GLN A 44 3.99 17.60 25.43
C GLN A 44 3.03 16.62 24.75
N ARG A 45 2.06 16.08 25.49
CA ARG A 45 1.01 15.21 24.93
C ARG A 45 0.16 15.95 23.89
N GLU A 46 -0.30 17.16 24.20
CA GLU A 46 -1.06 18.00 23.25
C GLU A 46 -0.30 18.26 21.95
N ARG A 47 1.03 18.35 22.00
CA ARG A 47 1.87 18.54 20.79
C ARG A 47 2.11 17.25 20.03
N LEU A 48 2.12 16.10 20.71
CA LEU A 48 2.44 14.80 20.13
C LEU A 48 1.23 14.11 19.49
N GLU A 49 0.05 14.23 20.13
CA GLU A 49 -1.21 13.62 19.66
C GLU A 49 -1.53 13.88 18.18
N PRO A 50 -1.54 15.13 17.67
CA PRO A 50 -1.87 15.37 16.27
C PRO A 50 -0.86 14.71 15.32
N ARG A 51 0.41 14.61 15.70
CA ARG A 51 1.46 13.99 14.88
C ARG A 51 1.33 12.48 14.84
N LEU A 52 0.93 11.85 15.94
CA LEU A 52 0.63 10.43 15.96
C LEU A 52 -0.63 10.11 15.13
N ALA A 53 -1.63 11.00 15.15
CA ALA A 53 -2.80 10.88 14.29
C ALA A 53 -2.41 10.94 12.80
N GLU A 54 -1.58 11.90 12.40
CA GLU A 54 -1.06 12.00 11.02
C GLU A 54 -0.30 10.73 10.60
N LEU A 55 0.60 10.21 11.46
CA LEU A 55 1.35 9.00 11.16
C LEU A 55 0.41 7.79 10.98
N ARG A 56 -0.63 7.69 11.82
CA ARG A 56 -1.63 6.63 11.72
C ARG A 56 -2.42 6.73 10.42
N GLU A 57 -2.90 7.92 10.05
CA GLU A 57 -3.61 8.15 8.79
C GLU A 57 -2.74 7.75 7.58
N LEU A 58 -1.47 8.16 7.60
CA LEU A 58 -0.51 7.78 6.56
C LEU A 58 -0.32 6.26 6.48
N ALA A 59 -0.14 5.58 7.61
CA ALA A 59 0.04 4.13 7.64
C ALA A 59 -1.20 3.38 7.13
N VAL A 60 -2.40 3.87 7.44
CA VAL A 60 -3.67 3.30 6.94
C VAL A 60 -3.77 3.49 5.42
N ALA A 61 -3.44 4.69 4.91
CA ALA A 61 -3.43 4.95 3.48
C ALA A 61 -2.40 4.06 2.75
N ALA A 62 -1.19 3.92 3.30
CA ALA A 62 -0.15 3.05 2.76
C ALA A 62 -0.59 1.58 2.70
N LEU A 63 -1.25 1.07 3.75
CA LEU A 63 -1.82 -0.29 3.75
C LEU A 63 -2.88 -0.47 2.66
N SER A 64 -3.76 0.52 2.48
CA SER A 64 -4.78 0.48 1.44
C SER A 64 -4.16 0.42 0.04
N GLY A 65 -3.16 1.28 -0.23
CA GLY A 65 -2.42 1.27 -1.50
C GLY A 65 -1.66 -0.03 -1.75
N ALA A 66 -1.02 -0.59 -0.72
CA ALA A 66 -0.33 -1.88 -0.84
C ALA A 66 -1.28 -3.03 -1.20
N LYS A 67 -2.47 -3.08 -0.61
CA LYS A 67 -3.50 -4.07 -0.96
C LYS A 67 -3.95 -3.94 -2.41
N GLN A 68 -4.26 -2.72 -2.86
CA GLN A 68 -4.65 -2.48 -4.26
C GLN A 68 -3.55 -2.89 -5.24
N ALA A 69 -2.28 -2.64 -4.93
CA ALA A 69 -1.16 -3.07 -5.76
C ALA A 69 -1.08 -4.60 -5.88
N VAL A 70 -1.30 -5.33 -4.79
CA VAL A 70 -1.37 -6.80 -4.80
C VAL A 70 -2.52 -7.29 -5.68
N ASP A 71 -3.71 -6.69 -5.54
CA ASP A 71 -4.87 -7.04 -6.36
C ASP A 71 -4.61 -6.82 -7.86
N HIS A 72 -3.94 -5.72 -8.21
CA HIS A 72 -3.53 -5.46 -9.60
C HIS A 72 -2.53 -6.48 -10.13
N VAL A 73 -1.53 -6.89 -9.33
CA VAL A 73 -0.58 -7.93 -9.74
C VAL A 73 -1.30 -9.26 -9.96
N GLN A 74 -2.25 -9.63 -9.09
CA GLN A 74 -3.07 -10.83 -9.26
C GLN A 74 -3.88 -10.78 -10.56
N ALA A 75 -4.55 -9.66 -10.84
CA ALA A 75 -5.28 -9.46 -12.08
C ALA A 75 -4.38 -9.57 -13.33
N VAL A 76 -3.15 -9.03 -13.28
CA VAL A 76 -2.15 -9.19 -14.35
C VAL A 76 -1.75 -10.65 -14.54
N LEU A 77 -1.53 -11.39 -13.45
CA LEU A 77 -1.19 -12.82 -13.51
C LEU A 77 -2.34 -13.65 -14.08
N GLU A 78 -3.58 -13.37 -13.71
CA GLU A 78 -4.76 -14.04 -14.27
C GLU A 78 -4.93 -13.75 -15.77
N ALA A 79 -4.77 -12.48 -16.17
CA ALA A 79 -4.77 -12.09 -17.58
C ALA A 79 -3.66 -12.81 -18.37
N ALA A 80 -2.43 -12.88 -17.83
CA ALA A 80 -1.32 -13.61 -18.45
C ALA A 80 -1.61 -15.11 -18.62
N ARG A 81 -2.23 -15.76 -17.63
CA ARG A 81 -2.66 -17.18 -17.73
C ARG A 81 -3.75 -17.39 -18.77
N SER A 82 -4.70 -16.46 -18.89
CA SER A 82 -5.75 -16.51 -19.92
C SER A 82 -5.17 -16.43 -21.34
N LEU A 83 -4.10 -15.65 -21.53
CA LEU A 83 -3.37 -15.54 -22.79
C LEU A 83 -2.57 -16.82 -23.11
N GLN A 84 -2.00 -17.50 -22.10
CA GLN A 84 -1.35 -18.80 -22.28
C GLN A 84 -2.32 -19.93 -22.65
N THR A 85 -3.62 -19.79 -22.31
CA THR A 85 -4.65 -20.76 -22.73
C THR A 85 -4.94 -20.67 -24.24
N TYR A 86 -4.35 -19.69 -24.94
CA TYR A 86 -4.55 -19.45 -26.36
C TYR A 86 -3.40 -19.87 -27.29
N ASP A 87 -2.30 -20.48 -26.81
CA ASP A 87 -1.41 -21.17 -27.77
C ASP A 87 -0.53 -22.29 -27.18
N SER A 88 -0.92 -23.52 -27.48
CA SER A 88 0.02 -24.62 -27.76
C SER A 88 -0.43 -25.50 -28.94
N ASP A 89 -1.45 -25.07 -29.71
CA ASP A 89 -1.98 -25.80 -30.87
C ASP A 89 -2.41 -24.90 -32.06
N GLY A 90 -2.16 -23.58 -32.03
CA GLY A 90 -2.31 -22.71 -33.20
C GLY A 90 -3.70 -22.68 -33.86
N ARG A 91 -4.79 -22.97 -33.12
CA ARG A 91 -6.16 -22.96 -33.67
C ARG A 91 -7.08 -22.00 -32.95
N ARG A 92 -7.42 -20.94 -33.70
CA ARG A 92 -8.45 -19.94 -33.43
C ARG A 92 -9.82 -20.61 -33.34
N HIS A 93 -10.47 -20.58 -32.17
CA HIS A 93 -11.92 -20.76 -32.13
C HIS A 93 -12.55 -19.48 -32.70
N VAL A 94 -12.70 -19.44 -34.03
CA VAL A 94 -13.61 -18.50 -34.69
C VAL A 94 -15.00 -18.93 -34.27
N ALA A 95 -15.60 -18.22 -33.31
CA ALA A 95 -17.05 -18.18 -33.27
C ALA A 95 -17.48 -17.59 -34.62
N PRO A 96 -18.22 -18.33 -35.47
CA PRO A 96 -18.64 -17.80 -36.75
C PRO A 96 -19.53 -16.59 -36.46
N VAL A 97 -18.99 -15.40 -36.73
CA VAL A 97 -19.82 -14.23 -36.99
C VAL A 97 -20.66 -14.64 -38.18
N THR A 98 -21.92 -14.95 -37.91
CA THR A 98 -22.92 -15.17 -38.94
C THR A 98 -22.94 -13.91 -39.79
N ASP A 99 -22.43 -14.08 -41.00
CA ASP A 99 -22.39 -13.08 -42.04
C ASP A 99 -23.80 -12.48 -42.19
N ARG A 100 -23.95 -11.21 -41.84
CA ARG A 100 -25.18 -10.47 -42.16
C ARG A 100 -25.15 -10.27 -43.67
N GLU A 101 -25.89 -11.14 -44.37
CA GLU A 101 -26.18 -11.05 -45.78
C GLU A 101 -26.52 -9.59 -46.18
N PRO A 102 -25.87 -9.01 -47.21
CA PRO A 102 -26.15 -7.66 -47.64
C PRO A 102 -27.44 -7.66 -48.47
N ARG A 103 -28.56 -7.29 -47.87
CA ARG A 103 -29.77 -6.97 -48.64
C ARG A 103 -29.53 -5.69 -49.45
N ARG A 104 -29.30 -5.86 -50.75
CA ARG A 104 -29.40 -4.81 -51.77
C ARG A 104 -30.87 -4.69 -52.22
N PHE A 105 -31.34 -3.44 -52.20
CA PHE A 105 -32.55 -2.86 -52.82
C PHE A 105 -33.90 -3.55 -52.60
#